data_AF-A0A7W8KQ85-F1
#
_entry.id   AF-A0A7W8KQ85-F1
#
_cell.length_a   1.000
_cell.length_b   1.000
_cell.length_c   1.000
_cell.angle_alpha   90.00
_cell.angle_beta   90.00
_cell.angle_gamma   90.00
#
_symmetry.space_group_name_H-M   'P 1'
#
loop_
_entity.id
_entity.type
_entity.pdbx_description
1 polymer ?
#
loop_
_entity_poly.entity_id
_entity_poly.type
_entity_poly.pdbx_seq_one_letter_code
_entity_poly.pdbx_strand_id
1 'polypeptide(L)' 'MANKGLATRQKLSFRVEPSQRASKPRNPVAVAAQQRAGGAGPHRKSQSGERQQLKSELLKKLAGREEK' A
#
# COMPACT_ATOMS: atom_id res chain seq x y z
N MET A 1 14.18 -19.08 -43.27
CA MET A 1 13.08 -18.34 -42.60
C MET A 1 12.86 -18.91 -41.20
N ALA A 2 13.36 -18.23 -40.16
CA ALA A 2 13.55 -18.82 -38.82
C ALA A 2 12.29 -18.91 -37.93
N ASN A 3 11.14 -18.35 -38.34
CA ASN A 3 9.97 -18.22 -37.47
C ASN A 3 8.72 -19.01 -37.94
N LYS A 4 8.83 -19.90 -38.93
CA LYS A 4 7.67 -20.67 -39.45
C LYS A 4 7.11 -21.73 -38.49
N GLY A 5 7.83 -22.09 -37.44
CA GLY A 5 7.41 -23.12 -36.47
C GLY A 5 6.74 -22.61 -35.18
N LEU A 6 6.64 -21.29 -34.99
CA LEU A 6 6.04 -20.69 -33.78
C LEU A 6 4.58 -20.28 -33.98
N ALA A 7 4.19 -19.89 -35.20
CA ALA A 7 2.83 -19.40 -35.49
C ALA A 7 1.76 -20.50 -35.48
N THR A 8 2.13 -21.77 -35.71
CA THR A 8 1.21 -22.93 -35.78
C THR A 8 1.16 -23.75 -34.49
N ARG A 9 1.91 -23.38 -33.44
CA ARG A 9 1.84 -24.10 -32.16
C ARG A 9 0.58 -23.68 -31.39
N GLN A 10 -0.30 -24.66 -31.15
CA GLN A 10 -1.39 -24.53 -30.20
C GLN A 10 -0.79 -24.16 -28.83
N LYS A 11 -1.12 -22.97 -28.32
CA LYS A 11 -0.68 -22.54 -27.00
C LYS A 11 -1.43 -23.37 -25.96
N LEU A 12 -0.72 -24.15 -25.17
CA LEU A 12 -1.29 -24.81 -24.00
C LEU A 12 -1.51 -23.75 -22.92
N SER A 13 -2.77 -23.53 -22.53
CA SER A 13 -3.12 -22.69 -21.39
C SER A 13 -3.41 -23.59 -20.18
N PHE A 14 -2.77 -23.27 -19.06
CA PHE A 14 -2.99 -23.97 -17.79
C PHE A 14 -3.67 -23.02 -16.82
N ARG A 15 -4.63 -23.52 -16.05
CA ARG A 15 -5.20 -22.77 -14.93
C ARG A 15 -4.20 -22.83 -13.77
N VAL A 16 -3.76 -21.66 -13.32
CA VAL A 16 -2.94 -21.53 -12.11
C VAL A 16 -3.89 -21.39 -10.94
N GLU A 17 -3.95 -22.41 -10.10
CA GLU A 17 -4.79 -22.42 -8.91
C GLU A 17 -4.31 -21.36 -7.91
N PRO A 18 -5.21 -20.70 -7.14
CA PRO A 18 -4.82 -19.65 -6.19
C PRO A 18 -3.77 -20.09 -5.16
N SER A 19 -3.78 -21.36 -4.76
CA SER A 19 -2.80 -21.98 -3.87
C SER A 19 -1.38 -22.01 -4.47
N GLN A 20 -1.25 -22.03 -5.80
CA GLN A 20 0.02 -21.99 -6.51
C GLN A 20 0.59 -20.57 -6.62
N ARG A 21 -0.22 -19.54 -6.34
CA ARG A 21 0.23 -18.14 -6.26
C ARG A 21 0.74 -17.76 -4.87
N ALA A 22 0.55 -18.62 -3.87
CA ALA A 22 0.68 -18.27 -2.47
C ALA A 22 1.93 -18.89 -1.82
N SER A 23 2.99 -18.09 -1.72
CA SER A 23 3.87 -18.07 -0.53
C SER A 23 4.91 -16.96 -0.61
N LYS A 24 5.24 -16.50 -1.83
CA LYS A 24 6.32 -15.53 -2.04
C LYS A 24 5.82 -14.36 -2.89
N PRO A 25 5.95 -13.12 -2.41
CA PRO A 25 5.62 -11.97 -3.23
C PRO A 25 6.55 -11.92 -4.43
N ARG A 26 5.99 -11.51 -5.57
CA ARG A 26 6.73 -11.38 -6.84
C ARG A 26 7.88 -10.37 -6.75
N ASN A 27 7.82 -9.47 -5.77
CA ASN A 27 8.83 -8.46 -5.51
C ASN A 27 9.40 -8.67 -4.09
N PRO A 28 10.72 -8.89 -3.95
CA PRO A 28 11.36 -9.11 -2.64
C PRO A 28 11.23 -7.90 -1.70
N VAL A 29 11.07 -6.70 -2.24
CA VAL A 29 10.91 -5.46 -1.45
C VAL A 29 9.49 -5.30 -0.92
N ALA A 30 8.50 -6.00 -1.49
CA ALA A 30 7.10 -5.84 -1.12
C ALA A 30 6.85 -6.17 0.36
N VAL A 31 7.51 -7.21 0.89
CA VAL A 31 7.42 -7.59 2.32
C VAL A 31 7.94 -6.47 3.21
N ALA A 32 9.15 -5.98 2.92
CA ALA A 32 9.79 -4.94 3.71
C ALA A 32 9.06 -3.60 3.61
N ALA A 33 8.46 -3.29 2.46
CA ALA A 33 7.63 -2.11 2.27
C ALA A 33 6.30 -2.23 3.03
N GLN A 34 5.65 -3.39 2.98
CA GLN A 34 4.43 -3.66 3.73
C GLN A 34 4.66 -3.63 5.25
N GLN A 35 5.78 -4.17 5.73
CA GLN A 35 6.17 -4.09 7.14
C GLN A 35 6.50 -2.66 7.58
N ARG A 36 7.25 -1.88 6.76
CA ARG A 36 7.53 -0.46 7.03
C ARG A 36 6.29 0.42 6.97
N ALA A 37 5.38 0.13 6.05
CA ALA A 37 4.08 0.77 5.96
C ALA A 37 3.09 0.27 7.03
N GLY A 38 3.51 -0.59 7.95
CA GLY A 38 2.70 -1.06 9.07
C GLY A 38 1.50 -1.89 8.66
N GLY A 39 1.55 -2.56 7.49
CA GLY A 39 0.55 -3.50 7.03
C GLY A 39 -0.89 -3.01 7.18
N ALA A 40 -1.20 -1.77 6.77
CA ALA A 40 -2.55 -1.20 6.81
C ALA A 40 -3.32 -1.45 8.13
N GLY A 41 -2.67 -1.29 9.28
CA GLY A 41 -3.36 -1.07 10.54
C GLY A 41 -4.17 0.24 10.51
N PRO A 42 -5.14 0.44 11.43
CA PRO A 42 -5.97 1.64 11.47
C PRO A 42 -5.09 2.88 11.41
N HIS A 43 -5.35 3.78 10.44
CA HIS A 43 -4.61 5.00 10.16
C HIS A 43 -4.55 5.92 11.40
N ARG A 44 -3.69 5.58 12.36
CA ARG A 44 -3.35 6.46 13.46
C ARG A 44 -2.37 7.49 12.93
N LYS A 45 -2.58 8.73 13.35
CA LYS A 45 -1.62 9.78 13.02
C LYS A 45 -0.30 9.48 13.70
N SER A 46 0.80 9.88 13.06
CA SER A 46 2.08 9.92 13.75
C SER A 46 1.98 10.85 14.97
N GLN A 47 2.83 10.65 15.97
CA GLN A 47 2.90 11.57 17.12
C GLN A 47 3.05 13.04 16.70
N SER A 48 3.77 13.30 15.59
CA SER A 48 3.87 14.65 15.03
C SER A 48 2.55 15.18 14.48
N GLY A 49 1.75 14.33 13.83
CA GLY A 49 0.41 14.68 13.33
C GLY A 49 -0.58 14.96 14.46
N GLU A 50 -0.53 14.20 15.55
CA GLU A 50 -1.33 14.46 16.75
C GLU A 50 -0.96 15.81 17.39
N ARG A 51 0.34 16.12 17.52
CA ARG A 51 0.79 17.43 18.04
C ARG A 51 0.30 18.60 17.19
N GLN A 52 0.33 18.47 15.87
CA GLN A 52 -0.14 19.54 14.98
C GLN A 52 -1.65 19.76 15.13
N GLN A 53 -2.44 18.69 15.23
CA GLN A 53 -3.88 18.81 15.47
C GLN A 53 -4.18 19.54 16.76
N LEU A 54 -3.56 19.11 17.86
CA LEU A 54 -3.75 19.73 19.17
C LEU A 54 -3.34 21.20 19.16
N LYS A 55 -2.27 21.56 18.45
CA LYS A 55 -1.86 22.96 18.27
C LYS A 55 -2.93 23.76 17.53
N SER A 56 -3.45 23.24 16.42
CA SER A 56 -4.52 23.92 15.65
C SER A 56 -5.81 24.07 16.46
N GLU A 57 -6.19 23.06 17.24
CA GLU A 57 -7.36 23.12 18.12
C GLU A 57 -7.18 24.14 19.25
N LEU A 58 -5.99 24.20 19.85
CA LEU A 58 -5.65 25.19 20.87
C LEU A 58 -5.72 26.61 20.29
N LEU A 59 -5.13 26.84 19.13
CA LEU A 59 -5.16 28.15 18.46
C LEU A 59 -6.60 28.59 18.14
N LYS A 60 -7.45 27.68 17.65
CA LYS A 60 -8.88 27.97 17.42
C LYS A 60 -9.60 28.36 18.70
N LYS A 61 -9.32 27.68 19.82
CA LYS A 61 -9.90 28.00 21.14
C LYS A 61 -9.45 29.34 21.68
N LEU A 62 -8.19 29.73 21.44
CA LEU A 62 -7.67 31.04 21.85
C LEU A 62 -8.24 32.17 20.99
N ALA A 63 -8.24 32.02 19.67
CA ALA A 63 -8.79 33.01 18.75
C ALA A 63 -10.30 33.25 19.00
N GLY A 64 -11.07 32.20 19.27
CA GLY A 64 -12.49 32.35 19.63
C GLY A 64 -12.76 32.91 21.04
N ARG A 65 -11.72 33.14 21.84
CA ARG A 65 -11.82 33.72 23.20
C ARG A 65 -11.55 35.22 23.23
N GLU A 66 -10.96 35.78 22.18
CA GLU A 66 -10.69 37.23 22.06
C GLU A 66 -11.88 38.02 21.51
N GLU A 67 -12.91 37.36 20.97
CA GLU A 67 -14.14 38.00 20.43
C GLU A 67 -15.32 38.07 21.42
N LYS A 68 -15.11 37.81 22.72
CA LYS A 68 -16.12 37.96 23.78
C LYS A 68 -15.59 38.78 24.94
#